data_AF-A0A328WRX5-F1
#
_entry.id   AF-A0A328WRX5-F1
#
_cell.length_a   1.000
_cell.length_b   1.000
_cell.length_c   1.000
_cell.angle_alpha   90.00
_cell.angle_beta   90.00
_cell.angle_gamma   90.00
#
_symmetry.space_group_name_H-M   'P 1'
#
loop_
_entity.id
_entity.type
_entity.pdbx_description
1 polymer ?
#
loop_
_entity_poly.entity_id
_entity_poly.type
_entity_poly.pdbx_seq_one_letter_code
_entity_poly.pdbx_strand_id
1 'polypeptide(L)'
;MIESISIQSISGKKKSFQREITFNKFFFDFSEFNPSELQSFDLEIVFKIPIISFRNNDYKWVSCDKERIANEFCPKIIKLDNGFFVQPNINYGMWEINPTHPKTLFWRFNPQDSNPITQYTGKENAKKIIQANNSFDFFIQPTLLFSQHNAIEFSRSKIPFTAIATFTDHCDFDTLESIQLQRVFFKERNIKVTKGFFLNHFSKRADNASYENDSEELLQWKKDGHELAYHSLSQSLKPIDDSLADFFNFKPPFDHIATWIDHGYQPYNFTLYQNNNIDVNEFSTNLKSKNINILWNYIDSGTSTIGVINQLNRNDFTLSSFYKGILNHPFKDKLAMMIKNIIFHFYADRELILKYGKTAGSFKRFFYQRNVKSFFTFINCVFSLLIPILKVFLFWKSNKNKPYKLANYSPLFFKHKILDNEFYIFQTLEMVDFKKALQKENILKLIDEKGIFIAHTYFAVPMKFHTGRIFKKPNQVDDEVAQNFANLGEKIAKNEIWNPTLVELVDYLIKFERTELDVDSDGKIVVANSIDLIHRIVN
;
A
#
# COMPACT_ATOMS: atom_id res chain seq x y z
N MET A 1 11.87 27.60 -21.07
CA MET A 1 12.14 26.15 -20.94
C MET A 1 10.91 25.29 -21.22
N ILE A 2 9.70 25.75 -20.91
CA ILE A 2 8.45 25.06 -21.25
C ILE A 2 7.98 25.45 -22.66
N GLU A 3 7.46 24.49 -23.41
CA GLU A 3 6.83 24.66 -24.73
C GLU A 3 5.31 24.83 -24.60
N SER A 4 4.66 23.95 -23.83
CA SER A 4 3.22 24.06 -23.55
C SER A 4 2.83 23.34 -22.26
N ILE A 5 1.70 23.75 -21.69
CA ILE A 5 1.04 23.06 -20.57
C ILE A 5 -0.43 22.85 -20.92
N SER A 6 -0.98 21.71 -20.52
CA SER A 6 -2.42 21.49 -20.58
C SER A 6 -2.93 20.75 -19.36
N ILE A 7 -4.16 21.08 -18.97
CA ILE A 7 -4.88 20.36 -17.92
C ILE A 7 -5.78 19.34 -18.60
N GLN A 8 -5.64 18.08 -18.21
CA GLN A 8 -6.47 16.99 -18.68
C GLN A 8 -7.34 16.50 -17.52
N SER A 9 -8.66 16.44 -17.73
CA SER A 9 -9.59 15.86 -16.77
C SER A 9 -10.57 14.94 -17.50
N ILE A 10 -11.41 14.23 -16.75
CA ILE A 10 -12.48 13.40 -17.33
C ILE A 10 -13.45 14.26 -18.17
N SER A 11 -13.63 15.54 -17.81
CA SER A 11 -14.48 16.49 -18.55
C SER A 11 -13.87 16.98 -19.88
N GLY A 12 -12.62 16.59 -20.16
CA GLY A 12 -11.90 16.96 -21.37
C GLY A 12 -10.56 17.62 -21.09
N LYS A 13 -9.86 17.93 -22.19
CA LYS A 13 -8.57 18.62 -22.19
C LYS A 13 -8.78 20.11 -22.44
N LYS A 14 -8.36 20.94 -21.50
CA LYS A 14 -8.30 22.39 -21.67
C LYS A 14 -6.85 22.82 -21.90
N LYS A 15 -6.62 23.68 -22.89
CA LYS A 15 -5.28 23.99 -23.39
C LYS A 15 -4.77 25.36 -22.94
N SER A 16 -3.50 25.35 -22.52
CA SER A 16 -2.47 26.40 -22.53
C SER A 16 -2.60 27.63 -21.62
N PHE A 17 -1.98 27.53 -20.44
CA PHE A 17 -1.45 28.68 -19.69
C PHE A 17 -0.05 29.00 -20.23
N GLN A 18 0.11 30.05 -21.04
CA GLN A 18 1.44 30.61 -21.30
C GLN A 18 1.71 31.68 -20.25
N ARG A 19 2.34 31.28 -19.14
CA ARG A 19 3.04 32.22 -18.26
C ARG A 19 4.54 32.09 -18.49
N GLU A 20 5.27 33.18 -18.40
CA GLU A 20 6.73 33.12 -18.45
C GLU A 20 7.29 32.54 -17.15
N ILE A 21 8.44 31.87 -17.24
CA ILE A 21 9.20 31.46 -16.05
C ILE A 21 9.76 32.74 -15.45
N THR A 22 9.37 33.05 -14.22
CA THR A 22 9.82 34.25 -13.51
C THR A 22 10.58 33.82 -12.27
N PHE A 23 11.79 34.37 -12.06
CA PHE A 23 12.65 34.02 -10.93
C PHE A 23 12.83 32.51 -10.74
N ASN A 24 13.04 31.78 -11.84
CA ASN A 24 13.19 30.32 -11.86
C ASN A 24 11.95 29.52 -11.41
N LYS A 25 10.77 30.13 -11.40
CA LYS A 25 9.50 29.51 -10.98
C LYS A 25 8.48 29.57 -12.12
N PHE A 26 7.68 28.53 -12.24
CA PHE A 26 6.50 28.49 -13.10
C PHE A 26 5.26 28.15 -12.25
N PHE A 27 4.36 29.10 -12.09
CA PHE A 27 3.14 28.96 -11.30
C PHE A 27 2.00 28.41 -12.15
N PHE A 28 1.30 27.38 -11.68
CA PHE A 28 0.11 26.87 -12.35
C PHE A 28 -1.13 27.66 -11.93
N ASP A 29 -1.74 28.36 -12.87
CA ASP A 29 -2.98 29.09 -12.65
C ASP A 29 -4.19 28.14 -12.72
N PHE A 30 -4.93 28.06 -11.62
CA PHE A 30 -6.15 27.25 -11.50
C PHE A 30 -7.43 28.10 -11.46
N SER A 31 -7.36 29.40 -11.76
CA SER A 31 -8.53 30.30 -11.71
C SER A 31 -9.71 29.84 -12.59
N GLU A 32 -9.43 29.30 -13.77
CA GLU A 32 -10.45 28.77 -14.69
C GLU A 32 -10.80 27.28 -14.44
N PHE A 33 -10.20 26.68 -13.42
CA PHE A 33 -10.27 25.25 -13.13
C PHE A 33 -10.15 25.01 -11.62
N ASN A 34 -11.27 24.93 -10.91
CA ASN A 34 -11.25 24.70 -9.48
C ASN A 34 -10.82 23.26 -9.15
N PRO A 35 -9.59 23.01 -8.66
CA PRO A 35 -9.13 21.65 -8.40
C PRO A 35 -9.94 20.97 -7.28
N SER A 36 -10.49 21.76 -6.35
CA SER A 36 -11.27 21.24 -5.22
C SER A 36 -12.57 20.54 -5.63
N GLU A 37 -13.11 20.83 -6.82
CA GLU A 37 -14.32 20.21 -7.37
C GLU A 37 -14.04 18.91 -8.12
N LEU A 38 -12.77 18.53 -8.26
CA LEU A 38 -12.37 17.43 -9.11
C LEU A 38 -11.88 16.23 -8.31
N GLN A 39 -12.22 15.06 -8.83
CA GLN A 39 -11.77 13.79 -8.28
C GLN A 39 -10.41 13.36 -8.83
N SER A 40 -10.07 13.79 -10.05
CA SER A 40 -8.79 13.51 -10.70
C SER A 40 -8.55 14.47 -11.87
N PHE A 41 -7.28 14.82 -12.08
CA PHE A 41 -6.80 15.55 -13.26
C PHE A 41 -5.29 15.38 -13.43
N ASP A 42 -4.78 15.69 -14.63
CA ASP A 42 -3.36 15.66 -14.96
C ASP A 42 -2.91 17.03 -15.51
N LEU A 43 -1.71 17.45 -15.12
CA LEU A 43 -0.96 18.49 -15.81
C LEU A 43 0.01 17.83 -16.78
N GLU A 44 -0.20 18.02 -18.08
CA GLU A 44 0.77 17.65 -19.10
C GLU A 44 1.68 18.85 -19.35
N ILE A 45 2.96 18.71 -19.01
CA ILE A 45 4.00 19.75 -19.19
C ILE A 45 4.94 19.27 -20.30
N VAL A 46 4.98 20.02 -21.39
CA VAL A 46 5.89 19.76 -22.52
C VAL A 46 7.04 20.75 -22.45
N PHE A 47 8.27 20.26 -22.31
CA PHE A 47 9.48 21.07 -22.32
C PHE A 47 10.00 21.28 -23.75
N LYS A 48 10.70 22.39 -23.98
CA LYS A 48 11.41 22.61 -25.26
C LYS A 48 12.58 21.62 -25.43
N ILE A 49 13.14 21.15 -24.31
CA ILE A 49 14.37 20.35 -24.20
C ILE A 49 14.01 18.97 -23.60
N PRO A 50 14.63 17.87 -24.06
CA PRO A 50 14.38 16.55 -23.51
C PRO A 50 14.72 16.41 -22.03
N ILE A 51 13.98 15.53 -21.35
CA ILE A 51 14.26 15.03 -20.02
C ILE A 51 15.23 13.85 -20.17
N ILE A 52 16.44 13.96 -19.62
CA ILE A 52 17.49 12.96 -19.80
C ILE A 52 17.67 12.04 -18.60
N SER A 53 17.29 12.49 -17.40
CA SER A 53 17.38 11.67 -16.20
C SER A 53 16.27 11.97 -15.20
N PHE A 54 15.96 10.95 -14.41
CA PHE A 54 14.92 10.93 -13.40
C PHE A 54 15.53 10.47 -12.08
N ARG A 55 15.16 11.12 -10.97
CA ARG A 55 15.57 10.69 -9.63
C ARG A 55 14.63 9.59 -9.15
N ASN A 56 15.11 8.36 -9.15
CA ASN A 56 14.31 7.17 -8.93
C ASN A 56 13.94 6.96 -7.45
N ASN A 57 13.04 6.01 -7.18
CA ASN A 57 12.59 5.67 -5.83
C ASN A 57 13.75 5.33 -4.86
N ASP A 58 14.86 4.78 -5.36
CA ASP A 58 16.06 4.43 -4.58
C ASP A 58 17.05 5.59 -4.42
N TYR A 59 16.62 6.82 -4.72
CA TYR A 59 17.45 8.04 -4.66
C TYR A 59 18.67 7.99 -5.60
N LYS A 60 18.58 7.27 -6.72
CA LYS A 60 19.61 7.27 -7.77
C LYS A 60 19.10 7.95 -9.03
N TRP A 61 20.02 8.56 -9.78
CA TRP A 61 19.72 9.04 -11.12
C TRP A 61 19.64 7.86 -12.09
N VAL A 62 18.55 7.80 -12.85
CA VAL A 62 18.35 6.79 -13.90
C VAL A 62 17.97 7.47 -15.22
N SER A 63 18.24 6.81 -16.34
CA SER A 63 17.81 7.27 -17.67
C SER A 63 16.28 7.24 -17.80
N CYS A 64 15.74 8.04 -18.73
CA CYS A 64 14.31 8.02 -19.10
C CYS A 64 14.02 7.09 -20.30
N ASP A 65 14.79 6.01 -20.44
CA ASP A 65 14.66 5.00 -21.52
C ASP A 65 13.45 4.05 -21.37
N LYS A 66 12.81 4.11 -20.21
CA LYS A 66 11.64 3.35 -19.81
C LYS A 66 10.71 4.28 -19.06
N GLU A 67 9.48 3.83 -18.86
CA GLU A 67 8.52 4.57 -18.05
C GLU A 67 9.07 4.82 -16.64
N ARG A 68 8.91 6.05 -16.17
CA ARG A 68 9.31 6.48 -14.81
C ARG A 68 8.09 7.02 -14.10
N ILE A 69 7.90 6.60 -12.86
CA ILE A 69 6.82 7.05 -11.99
C ILE A 69 7.42 7.40 -10.62
N ALA A 70 7.05 8.54 -10.06
CA ALA A 70 7.30 8.89 -8.66
C ALA A 70 5.98 9.25 -8.00
N ASN A 71 5.66 8.58 -6.89
CA ASN A 71 4.55 8.96 -6.03
C ASN A 71 4.96 10.08 -5.06
N GLU A 72 4.09 10.37 -4.10
CA GLU A 72 4.27 11.46 -3.13
C GLU A 72 5.49 11.26 -2.22
N PHE A 73 5.88 10.01 -1.97
CA PHE A 73 6.99 9.62 -1.11
C PHE A 73 8.31 9.39 -1.89
N CYS A 74 8.29 9.54 -3.21
CA CYS A 74 9.46 9.42 -4.06
C CYS A 74 10.00 10.81 -4.48
N PRO A 75 11.32 10.93 -4.75
CA PRO A 75 11.87 12.14 -5.34
C PRO A 75 11.15 12.49 -6.64
N LYS A 76 10.59 13.69 -6.72
CA LYS A 76 10.02 14.26 -7.95
C LYS A 76 11.02 15.23 -8.55
N ILE A 77 12.13 14.69 -9.06
CA ILE A 77 13.24 15.48 -9.58
C ILE A 77 13.65 14.92 -10.94
N ILE A 78 13.74 15.79 -11.93
CA ILE A 78 14.24 15.46 -13.27
C ILE A 78 15.40 16.37 -13.65
N LYS A 79 16.23 15.91 -14.58
CA LYS A 79 17.26 16.73 -15.22
C LYS A 79 16.96 16.85 -16.71
N LEU A 80 16.95 18.08 -17.21
CA LEU A 80 16.87 18.39 -18.62
C LEU A 80 18.26 18.31 -19.27
N ASP A 81 18.30 18.11 -20.58
CA ASP A 81 19.56 17.96 -21.34
C ASP A 81 20.50 19.17 -21.23
N ASN A 82 19.94 20.37 -21.01
CA ASN A 82 20.70 21.59 -20.78
C ASN A 82 21.21 21.75 -19.33
N GLY A 83 21.12 20.70 -18.51
CA GLY A 83 21.67 20.67 -17.15
C GLY A 83 20.73 21.15 -16.04
N PHE A 84 19.57 21.73 -16.36
CA PHE A 84 18.62 22.19 -15.35
C PHE A 84 17.96 21.03 -14.59
N PHE A 85 17.90 21.17 -13.28
CA PHE A 85 16.97 20.45 -12.42
C PHE A 85 15.57 21.06 -12.52
N VAL A 86 14.57 20.19 -12.53
CA VAL A 86 13.16 20.58 -12.40
C VAL A 86 12.55 19.78 -11.24
N GLN A 87 11.85 20.47 -10.35
CA GLN A 87 11.25 19.91 -9.15
C GLN A 87 9.93 20.64 -8.84
N PRO A 88 8.88 19.99 -8.31
CA PRO A 88 7.70 20.72 -7.86
C PRO A 88 7.96 21.39 -6.51
N ASN A 89 7.29 22.50 -6.23
CA ASN A 89 7.38 23.15 -4.91
C ASN A 89 6.76 22.33 -3.78
N ILE A 90 5.88 21.38 -4.10
CA ILE A 90 5.21 20.48 -3.15
C ILE A 90 5.37 19.02 -3.57
N ASN A 91 5.34 18.11 -2.59
CA ASN A 91 5.42 16.67 -2.88
C ASN A 91 4.09 16.01 -3.26
N TYR A 92 2.99 16.76 -3.28
CA TYR A 92 1.68 16.22 -3.58
C TYR A 92 1.54 15.80 -5.06
N GLY A 93 0.77 14.74 -5.32
CA GLY A 93 0.58 14.18 -6.66
C GLY A 93 1.77 13.35 -7.17
N MET A 94 1.60 12.79 -8.36
CA MET A 94 2.50 11.79 -8.95
C MET A 94 3.15 12.32 -10.22
N TRP A 95 4.41 12.00 -10.45
CA TRP A 95 5.10 12.31 -11.70
C TRP A 95 5.21 11.08 -12.57
N GLU A 96 4.97 11.23 -13.87
CA GLU A 96 5.15 10.18 -14.86
C GLU A 96 5.84 10.69 -16.13
N ILE A 97 6.77 9.91 -16.64
CA ILE A 97 7.44 10.13 -17.93
C ILE A 97 7.27 8.89 -18.80
N ASN A 98 6.85 9.11 -20.04
CA ASN A 98 6.79 8.08 -21.06
C ASN A 98 8.03 8.19 -21.98
N PRO A 99 8.81 7.11 -22.17
CA PRO A 99 10.01 7.14 -23.02
C PRO A 99 9.72 7.49 -24.49
N THR A 100 8.48 7.31 -24.97
CA THR A 100 8.10 7.70 -26.34
C THR A 100 7.85 9.21 -26.48
N HIS A 101 7.75 9.93 -25.36
CA HIS A 101 7.54 11.38 -25.30
C HIS A 101 8.60 12.01 -24.38
N PRO A 102 9.87 12.03 -24.77
CA PRO A 102 11.00 12.37 -23.88
C PRO A 102 11.01 13.83 -23.41
N LYS A 103 10.13 14.68 -23.94
CA LYS A 103 9.97 16.08 -23.54
C LYS A 103 8.77 16.31 -22.62
N THR A 104 8.00 15.28 -22.31
CA THR A 104 6.73 15.40 -21.60
C THR A 104 6.83 14.84 -20.19
N LEU A 105 6.44 15.66 -19.22
CA LEU A 105 6.19 15.26 -17.85
C LEU A 105 4.68 15.33 -17.58
N PHE A 106 4.11 14.25 -17.06
CA PHE A 106 2.77 14.27 -16.50
C PHE A 106 2.87 14.44 -14.98
N TRP A 107 2.24 15.49 -14.45
CA TRP A 107 1.98 15.62 -13.02
C TRP A 107 0.52 15.29 -12.75
N ARG A 108 0.29 14.08 -12.25
CA ARG A 108 -1.02 13.46 -12.11
C ARG A 108 -1.56 13.59 -10.69
N PHE A 109 -2.85 13.89 -10.58
CA PHE A 109 -3.55 14.02 -9.31
C PHE A 109 -4.67 12.98 -9.24
N ASN A 110 -4.51 12.01 -8.32
CA ASN A 110 -5.39 10.86 -8.14
C ASN A 110 -5.70 10.08 -9.45
N PRO A 111 -4.71 9.75 -10.31
CA PRO A 111 -4.98 8.99 -11.53
C PRO A 111 -5.58 7.62 -11.21
N GLN A 112 -6.26 7.00 -12.18
CA GLN A 112 -6.90 5.70 -11.98
C GLN A 112 -5.93 4.67 -11.37
N ASP A 113 -6.42 3.92 -10.37
CA ASP A 113 -5.69 2.86 -9.63
C ASP A 113 -4.54 3.36 -8.74
N SER A 114 -4.32 4.68 -8.62
CA SER A 114 -3.30 5.22 -7.71
C SER A 114 -3.67 5.15 -6.23
N ASN A 115 -4.93 5.42 -5.90
CA ASN A 115 -5.48 5.41 -4.54
C ASN A 115 -6.71 4.48 -4.50
N PRO A 116 -6.50 3.16 -4.68
CA PRO A 116 -7.60 2.22 -4.84
C PRO A 116 -8.23 1.87 -3.49
N ILE A 117 -9.55 1.71 -3.44
CA ILE A 117 -10.29 1.26 -2.27
C ILE A 117 -11.11 0.04 -2.63
N THR A 118 -11.09 -0.97 -1.76
CA THR A 118 -12.03 -2.08 -1.86
C THR A 118 -13.40 -1.65 -1.33
N GLN A 119 -14.43 -1.86 -2.15
CA GLN A 119 -15.82 -1.75 -1.75
C GLN A 119 -16.53 -3.06 -2.06
N TYR A 120 -17.13 -3.68 -1.06
CA TYR A 120 -17.96 -4.85 -1.26
C TYR A 120 -19.40 -4.43 -1.54
N THR A 121 -20.03 -5.06 -2.56
CA THR A 121 -21.37 -4.69 -3.02
C THR A 121 -22.26 -5.90 -3.27
N GLY A 122 -23.56 -5.72 -3.03
CA GLY A 122 -24.61 -6.70 -3.26
C GLY A 122 -24.59 -7.87 -2.27
N LYS A 123 -25.56 -8.79 -2.45
CA LYS A 123 -25.77 -9.94 -1.55
C LYS A 123 -24.63 -10.97 -1.56
N GLU A 124 -23.83 -11.01 -2.62
CA GLU A 124 -22.68 -11.91 -2.73
C GLU A 124 -21.38 -11.30 -2.16
N ASN A 125 -21.43 -10.08 -1.58
CA ASN A 125 -20.26 -9.31 -1.15
C ASN A 125 -19.19 -9.28 -2.25
N ALA A 126 -19.58 -8.79 -3.42
CA ALA A 126 -18.70 -8.76 -4.57
C ALA A 126 -17.67 -7.61 -4.44
N LYS A 127 -16.38 -7.97 -4.47
CA LYS A 127 -15.26 -7.02 -4.40
C LYS A 127 -15.27 -6.10 -5.62
N LYS A 128 -15.39 -4.80 -5.42
CA LYS A 128 -15.23 -3.74 -6.42
C LYS A 128 -14.06 -2.86 -6.01
N ILE A 129 -13.20 -2.49 -6.96
CA ILE A 129 -12.18 -1.47 -6.73
C ILE A 129 -12.75 -0.12 -7.17
N ILE A 130 -12.73 0.85 -6.27
CA ILE A 130 -13.10 2.24 -6.53
C ILE A 130 -11.90 3.14 -6.26
N GLN A 131 -11.94 4.39 -6.71
CA GLN A 131 -10.92 5.39 -6.39
C GLN A 131 -11.27 6.08 -5.07
N ALA A 132 -10.25 6.46 -4.29
CA ALA A 132 -10.43 7.34 -3.15
C ALA A 132 -11.07 8.66 -3.56
N ASN A 133 -12.11 9.05 -2.82
CA ASN A 133 -12.65 10.41 -2.84
C ASN A 133 -11.63 11.36 -2.22
N ASN A 134 -11.09 12.25 -3.04
CA ASN A 134 -10.08 13.24 -2.66
C ASN A 134 -10.61 14.63 -2.96
N SER A 135 -10.16 15.62 -2.19
CA SER A 135 -10.30 17.03 -2.54
C SER A 135 -8.93 17.65 -2.67
N PHE A 136 -8.68 18.35 -3.77
CA PHE A 136 -7.42 19.03 -3.99
C PHE A 136 -7.46 20.44 -3.42
N ASP A 137 -7.25 20.53 -2.11
CA ASP A 137 -7.05 21.79 -1.39
C ASP A 137 -5.55 21.98 -1.15
N PHE A 138 -4.87 22.58 -2.13
CA PHE A 138 -3.43 22.79 -2.06
C PHE A 138 -3.13 23.91 -1.06
N PHE A 139 -2.34 23.59 -0.02
CA PHE A 139 -1.94 24.58 0.98
C PHE A 139 -1.07 25.71 0.39
N ILE A 140 -0.42 25.46 -0.74
CA ILE A 140 0.28 26.44 -1.57
C ILE A 140 0.05 26.11 -3.04
N GLN A 141 0.00 27.13 -3.89
CA GLN A 141 -0.16 26.97 -5.33
C GLN A 141 0.92 26.04 -5.91
N PRO A 142 0.54 24.94 -6.59
CA PRO A 142 1.49 24.10 -7.31
C PRO A 142 2.34 24.92 -8.27
N THR A 143 3.65 24.69 -8.26
CA THR A 143 4.67 25.43 -9.00
C THR A 143 5.79 24.49 -9.43
N LEU A 144 6.33 24.67 -10.64
CA LEU A 144 7.61 24.05 -11.03
C LEU A 144 8.76 25.00 -10.73
N LEU A 145 9.77 24.46 -10.06
CA LEU A 145 11.02 25.12 -9.75
C LEU A 145 12.11 24.66 -10.72
N PHE A 146 12.97 25.59 -11.12
CA PHE A 146 14.08 25.35 -12.03
C PHE A 146 15.39 25.76 -11.36
N SER A 147 16.45 24.96 -11.51
CA SER A 147 17.77 25.35 -10.99
C SER A 147 18.89 24.72 -11.82
N GLN A 148 20.00 25.43 -11.98
CA GLN A 148 21.25 24.85 -12.50
C GLN A 148 22.16 24.33 -11.38
N HIS A 149 21.84 24.61 -10.12
CA HIS A 149 22.72 24.34 -9.00
C HIS A 149 22.38 23.02 -8.32
N ASN A 150 21.11 22.83 -7.97
CA ASN A 150 20.71 21.70 -7.16
C ASN A 150 19.21 21.36 -7.26
N ALA A 151 18.87 20.26 -6.60
CA ALA A 151 17.53 19.91 -6.15
C ALA A 151 17.56 19.48 -4.68
N ILE A 152 16.38 19.24 -4.08
CA ILE A 152 16.24 18.76 -2.69
C ILE A 152 15.52 17.43 -2.68
N GLU A 153 16.02 16.45 -1.94
CA GLU A 153 15.27 15.21 -1.68
C GLU A 153 15.05 14.98 -0.19
N PHE A 154 13.85 14.49 0.13
CA PHE A 154 13.42 14.20 1.50
C PHE A 154 13.61 12.72 1.82
N SER A 155 13.99 12.44 3.07
CA SER A 155 14.07 11.08 3.56
C SER A 155 12.70 10.57 3.98
N ARG A 156 12.33 9.39 3.48
CA ARG A 156 11.16 8.64 3.94
C ARG A 156 11.30 8.05 5.35
N SER A 157 12.50 8.11 5.95
CA SER A 157 12.81 7.46 7.21
C SER A 157 13.36 8.46 8.23
N LYS A 158 13.02 8.25 9.51
CA LYS A 158 13.63 8.98 10.65
C LYS A 158 15.13 8.74 10.75
N ILE A 159 15.59 7.58 10.28
CA ILE A 159 17.01 7.33 10.08
C ILE A 159 17.34 7.74 8.63
N PRO A 160 18.13 8.80 8.41
CA PRO A 160 18.29 9.41 7.09
C PRO A 160 18.59 8.41 5.97
N PHE A 161 17.72 8.39 4.96
CA PHE A 161 17.88 7.64 3.71
C PHE A 161 18.15 6.14 3.93
N THR A 162 17.38 5.52 4.81
CA THR A 162 17.42 4.08 5.10
C THR A 162 16.16 3.36 4.61
N ALA A 163 16.24 2.04 4.60
CA ALA A 163 15.11 1.18 4.31
C ALA A 163 14.08 1.17 5.47
N ILE A 164 12.85 0.76 5.18
CA ILE A 164 11.74 0.75 6.13
C ILE A 164 11.06 -0.62 6.12
N ALA A 165 10.91 -1.21 7.30
CA ALA A 165 10.21 -2.47 7.51
C ALA A 165 9.06 -2.25 8.50
N THR A 166 7.81 -2.35 8.04
CA THR A 166 6.62 -2.19 8.89
C THR A 166 5.78 -3.46 8.83
N PHE A 167 5.29 -3.94 9.96
CA PHE A 167 4.47 -5.16 10.03
C PHE A 167 3.10 -4.85 10.63
N THR A 168 2.05 -5.40 10.02
CA THR A 168 0.66 -5.34 10.49
C THR A 168 0.12 -6.76 10.61
N ASP A 169 -0.39 -7.12 11.79
CA ASP A 169 -0.84 -8.47 12.09
C ASP A 169 -2.35 -8.67 11.86
N HIS A 170 -2.69 -9.82 11.30
CA HIS A 170 -4.05 -10.32 11.13
C HIS A 170 -4.28 -11.44 12.16
N CYS A 171 -4.82 -11.05 13.32
CA CYS A 171 -4.88 -11.83 14.56
C CYS A 171 -5.90 -12.98 14.61
N ASP A 172 -6.47 -13.39 13.47
CA ASP A 172 -7.51 -14.43 13.36
C ASP A 172 -7.18 -15.71 14.11
N PHE A 173 -5.88 -16.03 14.12
CA PHE A 173 -5.40 -17.30 14.61
C PHE A 173 -4.84 -17.25 16.01
N ASP A 174 -4.75 -16.06 16.60
CA ASP A 174 -4.13 -15.86 17.90
C ASP A 174 -4.86 -16.59 19.01
N THR A 175 -4.05 -17.06 19.95
CA THR A 175 -4.37 -17.63 21.25
C THR A 175 -3.50 -16.93 22.29
N LEU A 176 -3.85 -17.01 23.57
CA LEU A 176 -3.02 -16.42 24.64
C LEU A 176 -1.56 -16.91 24.56
N GLU A 177 -1.36 -18.22 24.40
CA GLU A 177 -0.01 -18.82 24.29
C GLU A 177 0.75 -18.26 23.08
N SER A 178 0.09 -18.17 21.92
CA SER A 178 0.75 -17.70 20.70
C SER A 178 1.10 -16.21 20.75
N ILE A 179 0.28 -15.37 21.39
CA ILE A 179 0.59 -13.93 21.51
C ILE A 179 1.72 -13.69 22.51
N GLN A 180 1.80 -14.48 23.59
CA GLN A 180 2.93 -14.44 24.52
C GLN A 180 4.24 -14.81 23.81
N LEU A 181 4.22 -15.91 23.07
CA LEU A 181 5.40 -16.38 22.35
C LEU A 181 5.82 -15.40 21.25
N GLN A 182 4.88 -14.83 20.50
CA GLN A 182 5.16 -13.78 19.51
C GLN A 182 5.81 -12.55 20.13
N ARG A 183 5.27 -12.04 21.25
CA ARG A 183 5.82 -10.84 21.92
C ARG A 183 7.26 -11.04 22.33
N VAL A 184 7.54 -12.15 23.02
CA VAL A 184 8.91 -12.50 23.44
C VAL A 184 9.82 -12.63 22.23
N PHE A 185 9.37 -13.33 21.18
CA PHE A 185 10.12 -13.50 19.94
C PHE A 185 10.52 -12.18 19.28
N PHE A 186 9.59 -11.23 19.17
CA PHE A 186 9.85 -9.92 18.57
C PHE A 186 10.71 -9.02 19.46
N LYS A 187 10.47 -9.02 20.77
CA LYS A 187 11.26 -8.26 21.74
C LYS A 187 12.73 -8.65 21.73
N GLU A 188 13.02 -9.95 21.75
CA GLU A 188 14.39 -10.48 21.68
C GLU A 188 15.13 -10.08 20.39
N ARG A 189 14.40 -9.77 19.33
CA ARG A 189 14.95 -9.42 18.01
C ARG A 189 14.87 -7.93 17.71
N ASN A 190 14.44 -7.12 18.67
CA ASN A 190 14.26 -5.67 18.51
C ASN A 190 13.33 -5.33 17.33
N ILE A 191 12.21 -6.04 17.22
CA ILE A 191 11.22 -5.83 16.16
C ILE A 191 9.94 -5.26 16.76
N LYS A 192 9.50 -4.14 16.21
CA LYS A 192 8.19 -3.54 16.44
C LYS A 192 7.20 -3.99 15.37
N VAL A 193 5.95 -4.12 15.79
CA VAL A 193 4.82 -4.49 14.93
C VAL A 193 3.57 -3.73 15.35
N THR A 194 2.64 -3.59 14.42
CA THR A 194 1.25 -3.22 14.69
C THR A 194 0.45 -4.49 14.91
N LYS A 195 0.16 -4.79 16.17
CA LYS A 195 -0.55 -6.00 16.62
C LYS A 195 -2.05 -5.80 16.52
N GLY A 196 -2.69 -6.51 15.60
CA GLY A 196 -4.15 -6.60 15.53
C GLY A 196 -4.70 -7.32 16.76
N PHE A 197 -5.89 -6.91 17.22
CA PHE A 197 -6.64 -7.64 18.23
C PHE A 197 -8.16 -7.46 18.03
N PHE A 198 -8.94 -8.44 18.48
CA PHE A 198 -10.39 -8.30 18.61
C PHE A 198 -10.74 -7.74 19.99
N LEU A 199 -11.64 -6.75 20.04
CA LEU A 199 -12.06 -6.16 21.31
C LEU A 199 -12.87 -7.16 22.15
N ASN A 200 -13.87 -7.79 21.53
CA ASN A 200 -14.85 -8.67 22.16
C ASN A 200 -14.52 -10.14 21.87
N HIS A 201 -14.70 -11.02 22.86
CA HIS A 201 -14.59 -12.46 22.65
C HIS A 201 -15.87 -13.02 22.02
N PHE A 202 -15.92 -12.98 20.69
CA PHE A 202 -16.94 -13.68 19.92
C PHE A 202 -16.29 -14.41 18.74
N SER A 203 -16.09 -15.71 18.93
CA SER A 203 -15.32 -16.56 18.03
C SER A 203 -15.90 -17.97 17.95
N LYS A 204 -15.73 -18.62 16.80
CA LYS A 204 -15.94 -20.08 16.67
C LYS A 204 -14.86 -20.90 17.39
N ARG A 205 -13.81 -20.24 17.88
CA ARG A 205 -12.66 -20.79 18.56
C ARG A 205 -12.63 -20.27 19.98
N ALA A 206 -12.87 -21.15 20.95
CA ALA A 206 -12.87 -20.79 22.37
C ALA A 206 -11.49 -20.29 22.85
N ASP A 207 -10.42 -20.67 22.16
CA ASP A 207 -9.04 -20.29 22.47
C ASP A 207 -8.61 -18.99 21.78
N ASN A 208 -9.48 -18.30 21.05
CA ASN A 208 -9.09 -17.09 20.31
C ASN A 208 -8.81 -15.92 21.27
N ALA A 209 -7.64 -15.32 21.11
CA ALA A 209 -7.24 -14.17 21.91
C ALA A 209 -8.09 -12.94 21.61
N SER A 210 -8.41 -12.18 22.65
CA SER A 210 -9.19 -10.93 22.55
C SER A 210 -8.83 -10.00 23.70
N TYR A 211 -9.15 -8.71 23.58
CA TYR A 211 -8.93 -7.78 24.69
C TYR A 211 -9.77 -8.12 25.92
N GLU A 212 -11.04 -8.51 25.71
CA GLU A 212 -11.95 -8.93 26.79
C GLU A 212 -11.33 -10.00 27.71
N ASN A 213 -10.68 -11.01 27.13
CA ASN A 213 -10.11 -12.12 27.90
C ASN A 213 -8.62 -11.96 28.23
N ASP A 214 -7.85 -11.28 27.38
CA ASP A 214 -6.38 -11.32 27.36
C ASP A 214 -5.73 -9.93 27.44
N SER A 215 -6.45 -8.94 27.99
CA SER A 215 -6.00 -7.54 28.11
C SER A 215 -4.63 -7.38 28.79
N GLU A 216 -4.34 -8.18 29.82
CA GLU A 216 -3.07 -8.12 30.55
C GLU A 216 -1.86 -8.35 29.64
N GLU A 217 -1.96 -9.32 28.73
CA GLU A 217 -0.90 -9.63 27.78
C GLU A 217 -0.81 -8.56 26.69
N LEU A 218 -1.94 -8.08 26.15
CA LEU A 218 -1.94 -6.97 25.17
C LEU A 218 -1.36 -5.66 25.74
N LEU A 219 -1.53 -5.42 27.05
CA LEU A 219 -0.86 -4.32 27.76
C LEU A 219 0.66 -4.50 27.78
N GLN A 220 1.18 -5.74 27.84
CA GLN A 220 2.62 -6.00 27.73
C GLN A 220 3.13 -5.71 26.32
N TRP A 221 2.38 -6.04 25.26
CA TRP A 221 2.73 -5.67 23.89
C TRP A 221 2.96 -4.17 23.75
N LYS A 222 2.03 -3.37 24.30
CA LYS A 222 2.16 -1.91 24.33
C LYS A 222 3.41 -1.46 25.08
N LYS A 223 3.69 -2.03 26.26
CA LYS A 223 4.88 -1.71 27.07
C LYS A 223 6.19 -2.05 26.35
N ASP A 224 6.18 -3.10 25.53
CA ASP A 224 7.31 -3.51 24.70
C ASP A 224 7.46 -2.63 23.43
N GLY A 225 6.63 -1.60 23.27
CA GLY A 225 6.73 -0.60 22.20
C GLY A 225 5.99 -0.97 20.91
N HIS A 226 5.12 -1.97 20.95
CA HIS A 226 4.25 -2.33 19.85
C HIS A 226 3.02 -1.40 19.79
N GLU A 227 2.45 -1.24 18.59
CA GLU A 227 1.14 -0.62 18.42
C GLU A 227 0.06 -1.69 18.56
N LEU A 228 -1.08 -1.34 19.18
CA LEU A 228 -2.29 -2.15 19.13
C LEU A 228 -3.23 -1.56 18.09
N ALA A 229 -3.82 -2.40 17.24
CA ALA A 229 -4.79 -2.01 16.22
C ALA A 229 -6.07 -2.85 16.35
N TYR A 230 -7.23 -2.23 16.15
CA TYR A 230 -8.47 -3.00 16.06
C TYR A 230 -8.44 -3.87 14.81
N HIS A 231 -8.81 -5.13 14.94
CA HIS A 231 -9.06 -6.01 13.80
C HIS A 231 -10.55 -6.30 13.67
N SER A 232 -11.35 -5.27 13.33
CA SER A 232 -12.77 -5.20 13.71
C SER A 232 -12.95 -5.40 15.23
N LEU A 233 -14.18 -5.63 15.71
CA LEU A 233 -14.44 -5.82 17.14
C LEU A 233 -14.49 -7.28 17.56
N SER A 234 -14.79 -8.20 16.65
CA SER A 234 -14.88 -9.63 16.93
C SER A 234 -14.47 -10.48 15.73
N GLN A 235 -13.99 -11.69 16.00
CA GLN A 235 -13.54 -12.62 14.96
C GLN A 235 -14.69 -13.23 14.17
N SER A 236 -15.80 -13.58 14.82
CA SER A 236 -16.95 -14.19 14.15
C SER A 236 -18.10 -13.21 13.96
N LEU A 237 -18.98 -13.51 13.00
CA LEU A 237 -20.17 -12.71 12.70
C LEU A 237 -21.26 -12.95 13.74
N LYS A 238 -21.64 -11.90 14.47
CA LYS A 238 -22.85 -11.87 15.31
C LYS A 238 -24.09 -11.62 14.43
N PRO A 239 -25.31 -11.75 14.97
CA PRO A 239 -26.49 -11.11 14.38
C PRO A 239 -26.20 -9.64 14.04
N ILE A 240 -26.84 -9.12 12.99
CA ILE A 240 -26.52 -7.79 12.47
C ILE A 240 -26.76 -6.71 13.52
N ASP A 241 -27.88 -6.76 14.23
CA ASP A 241 -28.23 -5.77 15.26
C ASP A 241 -27.20 -5.76 16.40
N ASP A 242 -26.76 -6.94 16.87
CA ASP A 242 -25.71 -7.07 17.87
C ASP A 242 -24.36 -6.53 17.37
N SER A 243 -24.02 -6.80 16.11
CA SER A 243 -22.78 -6.32 15.49
C SER A 243 -22.75 -4.80 15.38
N LEU A 244 -23.88 -4.19 15.02
CA LEU A 244 -24.02 -2.74 14.92
C LEU A 244 -24.05 -2.10 16.31
N ALA A 245 -24.75 -2.71 17.27
CA ALA A 245 -24.75 -2.27 18.65
C ALA A 245 -23.34 -2.26 19.25
N ASP A 246 -22.54 -3.30 19.02
CA ASP A 246 -21.12 -3.34 19.38
C ASP A 246 -20.36 -2.16 18.73
N PHE A 247 -20.52 -1.96 17.42
CA PHE A 247 -19.79 -0.93 16.68
C PHE A 247 -20.08 0.49 17.12
N PHE A 248 -21.34 0.83 17.39
CA PHE A 248 -21.68 2.18 17.81
C PHE A 248 -21.34 2.44 19.29
N ASN A 249 -21.50 1.44 20.15
CA ASN A 249 -21.43 1.62 21.60
C ASN A 249 -20.09 1.21 22.24
N PHE A 250 -19.15 0.61 21.49
CA PHE A 250 -17.89 0.21 22.11
C PHE A 250 -17.13 1.39 22.69
N LYS A 251 -16.42 1.15 23.79
CA LYS A 251 -15.52 2.13 24.40
C LYS A 251 -14.09 1.71 24.08
N PRO A 252 -13.29 2.57 23.44
CA PRO A 252 -11.88 2.30 23.24
C PRO A 252 -11.21 1.94 24.57
N PRO A 253 -10.45 0.83 24.65
CA PRO A 253 -9.69 0.52 25.86
C PRO A 253 -8.52 1.48 26.07
N PHE A 254 -8.11 2.21 25.02
CA PHE A 254 -7.08 3.23 25.06
C PHE A 254 -7.43 4.39 24.13
N ASP A 255 -7.05 5.61 24.51
CA ASP A 255 -7.39 6.84 23.77
C ASP A 255 -6.67 7.00 22.42
N HIS A 256 -5.65 6.18 22.13
CA HIS A 256 -4.73 6.36 21.00
C HIS A 256 -4.64 5.17 20.05
N ILE A 257 -5.61 4.25 20.07
CA ILE A 257 -5.69 3.24 19.00
C ILE A 257 -6.30 3.91 17.76
N ALA A 258 -5.44 4.24 16.81
CA ALA A 258 -5.82 4.99 15.62
C ALA A 258 -6.07 4.11 14.38
N THR A 259 -5.56 2.88 14.41
CA THR A 259 -5.59 1.94 13.28
C THR A 259 -6.75 0.97 13.40
N TRP A 260 -7.46 0.81 12.29
CA TRP A 260 -8.53 -0.16 12.08
C TRP A 260 -8.23 -1.06 10.88
N ILE A 261 -8.14 -2.35 11.14
CA ILE A 261 -7.91 -3.40 10.15
C ILE A 261 -9.21 -4.17 10.00
N ASP A 262 -9.86 -4.09 8.84
CA ASP A 262 -11.10 -4.83 8.62
C ASP A 262 -10.90 -6.36 8.75
N HIS A 263 -11.88 -7.06 9.31
CA HIS A 263 -11.93 -8.52 9.42
C HIS A 263 -13.14 -9.14 8.71
N GLY A 264 -12.90 -10.05 7.77
CA GLY A 264 -13.92 -10.84 7.08
C GLY A 264 -15.06 -9.99 6.51
N TYR A 265 -16.30 -10.36 6.87
CA TYR A 265 -17.54 -9.72 6.40
C TYR A 265 -18.29 -8.99 7.50
N GLN A 266 -17.59 -8.46 8.52
CA GLN A 266 -18.26 -7.70 9.59
C GLN A 266 -19.04 -6.53 8.98
N PRO A 267 -20.31 -6.31 9.36
CA PRO A 267 -21.19 -5.39 8.65
C PRO A 267 -20.71 -3.94 8.73
N TYR A 268 -19.99 -3.59 9.80
CA TYR A 268 -19.43 -2.28 10.08
C TYR A 268 -17.98 -2.11 9.57
N ASN A 269 -17.45 -3.05 8.78
CA ASN A 269 -16.12 -2.86 8.19
C ASN A 269 -16.10 -1.68 7.22
N PHE A 270 -14.97 -0.97 7.13
CA PHE A 270 -14.80 0.15 6.21
C PHE A 270 -15.12 -0.23 4.76
N THR A 271 -14.77 -1.45 4.36
CA THR A 271 -15.01 -1.95 3.01
C THR A 271 -16.44 -2.47 2.78
N LEU A 272 -17.30 -2.56 3.82
CA LEU A 272 -18.62 -3.20 3.76
C LEU A 272 -19.78 -2.36 4.36
N TYR A 273 -19.52 -1.30 5.14
CA TYR A 273 -20.56 -0.55 5.87
C TYR A 273 -21.70 -0.06 4.98
N GLN A 274 -21.39 0.42 3.77
CA GLN A 274 -22.38 0.89 2.80
C GLN A 274 -23.29 -0.25 2.32
N ASN A 275 -22.78 -1.47 2.20
CA ASN A 275 -23.56 -2.64 1.78
C ASN A 275 -24.55 -3.09 2.86
N ASN A 276 -24.34 -2.67 4.11
CA ASN A 276 -25.22 -2.94 5.26
C ASN A 276 -26.09 -1.74 5.64
N ASN A 277 -26.21 -0.74 4.76
CA ASN A 277 -27.03 0.46 4.96
C ASN A 277 -26.68 1.25 6.23
N ILE A 278 -25.43 1.20 6.67
CA ILE A 278 -24.95 2.07 7.74
C ILE A 278 -24.82 3.48 7.17
N ASP A 279 -25.40 4.47 7.85
CA ASP A 279 -25.29 5.87 7.43
C ASP A 279 -23.84 6.33 7.40
N VAL A 280 -23.47 7.08 6.36
CA VAL A 280 -22.08 7.49 6.10
C VAL A 280 -21.59 8.49 7.16
N ASN A 281 -22.47 9.39 7.62
CA ASN A 281 -22.14 10.37 8.64
C ASN A 281 -22.00 9.69 10.01
N GLU A 282 -22.93 8.81 10.37
CA GLU A 282 -22.85 8.02 11.61
C GLU A 282 -21.57 7.16 11.62
N PHE A 283 -21.28 6.44 10.54
CA PHE A 283 -20.09 5.61 10.42
C PHE A 283 -18.80 6.41 10.64
N SER A 284 -18.63 7.50 9.90
CA SER A 284 -17.40 8.31 9.96
C SER A 284 -17.24 9.04 11.30
N THR A 285 -18.34 9.59 11.83
CA THR A 285 -18.35 10.24 13.16
C THR A 285 -18.05 9.24 14.27
N ASN A 286 -18.58 8.03 14.17
CA ASN A 286 -18.33 6.97 15.14
C ASN A 286 -16.84 6.63 15.23
N LEU A 287 -16.18 6.41 14.09
CA LEU A 287 -14.73 6.14 14.05
C LEU A 287 -13.91 7.34 14.58
N LYS A 288 -14.23 8.55 14.14
CA LYS A 288 -13.51 9.77 14.54
C LYS A 288 -13.64 10.08 16.02
N SER A 289 -14.83 9.93 16.59
CA SER A 289 -15.07 10.11 18.03
C SER A 289 -14.24 9.14 18.90
N LYS A 290 -13.79 8.03 18.31
CA LYS A 290 -12.97 6.98 18.93
C LYS A 290 -11.50 7.08 18.53
N ASN A 291 -11.09 8.21 17.96
CA ASN A 291 -9.74 8.51 17.50
C ASN A 291 -9.19 7.56 16.41
N ILE A 292 -10.07 6.89 15.66
CA ILE A 292 -9.68 6.02 14.55
C ILE A 292 -9.55 6.88 13.28
N ASN A 293 -8.36 6.86 12.66
CA ASN A 293 -8.05 7.68 11.50
C ASN A 293 -7.26 6.93 10.40
N ILE A 294 -6.76 5.72 10.67
CA ILE A 294 -6.03 4.88 9.72
C ILE A 294 -6.83 3.61 9.45
N LEU A 295 -7.18 3.35 8.19
CA LEU A 295 -8.03 2.22 7.77
C LEU A 295 -7.31 1.35 6.76
N TRP A 296 -7.44 0.03 6.89
CA TRP A 296 -6.99 -0.91 5.86
C TRP A 296 -8.05 -1.13 4.77
N ASN A 297 -7.64 -1.28 3.51
CA ASN A 297 -8.56 -1.41 2.38
C ASN A 297 -8.61 -2.79 1.70
N TYR A 298 -8.10 -3.87 2.30
CA TYR A 298 -8.05 -5.21 1.67
C TYR A 298 -7.33 -5.28 0.32
N ILE A 299 -6.36 -4.39 0.08
CA ILE A 299 -5.53 -4.43 -1.12
C ILE A 299 -4.09 -4.69 -0.69
N ASP A 300 -3.49 -5.67 -1.36
CA ASP A 300 -2.06 -5.91 -1.31
C ASP A 300 -1.46 -5.51 -2.66
N SER A 301 -0.27 -4.89 -2.66
CA SER A 301 0.49 -4.61 -3.88
C SER A 301 0.89 -5.90 -4.61
N GLY A 302 0.95 -7.01 -3.88
CA GLY A 302 1.26 -8.34 -4.39
C GLY A 302 1.53 -9.32 -3.25
N THR A 303 2.09 -10.48 -3.59
CA THR A 303 2.55 -11.47 -2.61
C THR A 303 4.06 -11.46 -2.55
N SER A 304 4.62 -11.27 -1.35
CA SER A 304 6.06 -11.31 -1.14
C SER A 304 6.64 -12.71 -1.40
N THR A 305 7.84 -12.72 -1.95
CA THR A 305 8.62 -13.93 -2.24
C THR A 305 10.07 -13.52 -2.49
N ILE A 306 10.92 -14.45 -2.90
CA ILE A 306 12.31 -14.15 -3.29
C ILE A 306 12.33 -13.07 -4.37
N GLY A 307 12.99 -11.94 -4.09
CA GLY A 307 13.13 -10.79 -4.98
C GLY A 307 11.93 -9.85 -5.05
N VAL A 308 10.86 -10.07 -4.26
CA VAL A 308 9.65 -9.23 -4.23
C VAL A 308 9.43 -8.73 -2.80
N ILE A 309 9.87 -7.50 -2.52
CA ILE A 309 9.82 -6.94 -1.16
C ILE A 309 9.56 -5.44 -1.10
N ASN A 310 9.98 -4.64 -2.09
CA ASN A 310 9.93 -3.18 -2.01
C ASN A 310 8.65 -2.62 -2.65
N GLN A 311 7.68 -2.16 -1.86
CA GLN A 311 6.40 -1.59 -2.36
C GLN A 311 6.59 -0.38 -3.29
N LEU A 312 7.69 0.38 -3.16
CA LEU A 312 8.02 1.51 -4.04
C LEU A 312 8.69 1.08 -5.36
N ASN A 313 9.11 -0.17 -5.49
CA ASN A 313 9.70 -0.69 -6.72
C ASN A 313 8.64 -1.47 -7.51
N ARG A 314 7.96 -0.79 -8.44
CA ARG A 314 6.95 -1.42 -9.30
C ARG A 314 7.45 -2.64 -10.10
N ASN A 315 8.77 -2.79 -10.30
CA ASN A 315 9.33 -3.96 -10.97
C ASN A 315 9.33 -5.23 -10.11
N ASP A 316 9.22 -5.10 -8.78
CA ASP A 316 9.02 -6.25 -7.88
C ASP A 316 7.63 -6.87 -8.13
N PHE A 317 6.63 -6.05 -8.49
CA PHE A 317 5.25 -6.45 -8.70
C PHE A 317 4.95 -6.73 -10.17
N THR A 318 5.68 -7.69 -10.75
CA THR A 318 5.46 -8.16 -12.11
C THR A 318 5.36 -9.69 -12.14
N LEU A 319 4.69 -10.25 -13.15
CA LEU A 319 4.59 -11.70 -13.32
C LEU A 319 5.97 -12.36 -13.43
N SER A 320 6.94 -11.69 -14.06
CA SER A 320 8.31 -12.20 -14.18
C SER A 320 9.02 -12.24 -12.84
N SER A 321 8.89 -11.20 -12.01
CA SER A 321 9.54 -11.14 -10.70
C SER A 321 8.93 -12.18 -9.76
N PHE A 322 7.60 -12.27 -9.72
CA PHE A 322 6.91 -13.29 -8.93
C PHE A 322 7.27 -14.71 -9.39
N TYR A 323 7.26 -14.99 -10.70
CA TYR A 323 7.62 -16.30 -11.24
C TYR A 323 9.04 -16.73 -10.83
N LYS A 324 10.02 -15.80 -10.92
CA LYS A 324 11.39 -16.04 -10.46
C LYS A 324 11.42 -16.42 -8.97
N GLY A 325 10.66 -15.72 -8.14
CA GLY A 325 10.64 -15.96 -6.70
C GLY A 325 10.05 -17.31 -6.29
N ILE A 326 9.22 -17.92 -7.14
CA ILE A 326 8.58 -19.21 -6.88
C ILE A 326 9.20 -20.37 -7.69
N LEU A 327 10.36 -20.18 -8.32
CA LEU A 327 10.98 -21.19 -9.18
C LEU A 327 11.25 -22.52 -8.46
N ASN A 328 11.57 -22.47 -7.17
CA ASN A 328 11.90 -23.65 -6.38
C ASN A 328 10.68 -24.49 -5.95
N HIS A 329 9.45 -24.05 -6.27
CA HIS A 329 8.26 -24.86 -6.01
C HIS A 329 8.08 -25.97 -7.04
N PRO A 330 7.45 -27.11 -6.65
CA PRO A 330 6.94 -28.10 -7.58
C PRO A 330 6.05 -27.47 -8.67
N PHE A 331 6.05 -28.07 -9.86
CA PHE A 331 5.35 -27.51 -11.02
C PHE A 331 3.86 -27.21 -10.75
N LYS A 332 3.15 -28.11 -10.06
CA LYS A 332 1.72 -27.95 -9.74
C LYS A 332 1.48 -26.73 -8.86
N ASP A 333 2.27 -26.57 -7.79
CA ASP A 333 2.15 -25.45 -6.86
C ASP A 333 2.51 -24.14 -7.54
N LYS A 334 3.59 -24.14 -8.34
CA LYS A 334 4.02 -22.99 -9.14
C LYS A 334 2.91 -22.52 -10.08
N LEU A 335 2.27 -23.43 -10.80
CA LEU A 335 1.16 -23.10 -11.69
C LEU A 335 -0.04 -22.55 -10.92
N ALA A 336 -0.41 -23.16 -9.80
CA ALA A 336 -1.51 -22.69 -8.95
C ALA A 336 -1.23 -21.28 -8.40
N MET A 337 -0.01 -21.03 -7.91
CA MET A 337 0.43 -19.72 -7.44
C MET A 337 0.43 -18.69 -8.57
N MET A 338 0.92 -19.04 -9.76
CA MET A 338 0.86 -18.16 -10.94
C MET A 338 -0.57 -17.81 -11.32
N ILE A 339 -1.50 -18.77 -11.33
CA ILE A 339 -2.91 -18.52 -11.63
C ILE A 339 -3.53 -17.58 -10.58
N LYS A 340 -3.30 -17.83 -9.28
CA LYS A 340 -3.76 -16.93 -8.21
C LYS A 340 -3.20 -15.52 -8.43
N ASN A 341 -1.90 -15.39 -8.66
CA ASN A 341 -1.24 -14.12 -8.86
C ASN A 341 -1.71 -13.37 -10.12
N ILE A 342 -2.01 -14.09 -11.21
CA ILE A 342 -2.61 -13.50 -12.42
C ILE A 342 -3.99 -12.91 -12.12
N ILE A 343 -4.84 -13.64 -11.40
CA ILE A 343 -6.23 -13.24 -11.14
C ILE A 343 -6.30 -12.11 -10.12
N PHE A 344 -5.62 -12.27 -8.99
CA PHE A 344 -5.75 -11.37 -7.84
C PHE A 344 -4.92 -10.09 -7.96
N HIS A 345 -3.75 -10.15 -8.61
CA HIS A 345 -2.82 -9.02 -8.65
C HIS A 345 -2.62 -8.44 -10.05
N PHE A 346 -2.33 -9.27 -11.06
CA PHE A 346 -2.09 -8.77 -12.41
C PHE A 346 -3.35 -8.18 -13.05
N TYR A 347 -4.46 -8.93 -13.06
CA TYR A 347 -5.75 -8.41 -13.51
C TYR A 347 -6.43 -7.57 -12.42
N ALA A 348 -6.43 -8.07 -11.18
CA ALA A 348 -7.18 -7.50 -10.07
C ALA A 348 -8.64 -7.18 -10.44
N ASP A 349 -9.26 -8.07 -11.22
CA ASP A 349 -10.59 -7.87 -11.80
C ASP A 349 -11.67 -8.52 -10.96
N ARG A 350 -12.77 -7.78 -10.72
CA ARG A 350 -13.91 -8.23 -9.91
C ARG A 350 -14.50 -9.52 -10.43
N GLU A 351 -14.78 -9.62 -11.73
CA GLU A 351 -15.46 -10.79 -12.28
C GLU A 351 -14.56 -12.01 -12.23
N LEU A 352 -13.28 -11.86 -12.57
CA LEU A 352 -12.33 -12.96 -12.53
C LEU A 352 -12.12 -13.48 -11.11
N ILE A 353 -12.01 -12.60 -10.11
CA ILE A 353 -11.88 -12.99 -8.70
C ILE A 353 -13.15 -13.74 -8.23
N LEU A 354 -14.34 -13.26 -8.57
CA LEU A 354 -15.60 -13.94 -8.25
C LEU A 354 -15.70 -15.32 -8.91
N LYS A 355 -15.38 -15.40 -10.21
CA LYS A 355 -15.36 -16.67 -10.97
C LYS A 355 -14.35 -17.65 -10.39
N TYR A 356 -13.19 -17.17 -9.94
CA TYR A 356 -12.20 -17.99 -9.23
C TYR A 356 -12.76 -18.53 -7.91
N GLY A 357 -13.37 -17.69 -7.07
CA GLY A 357 -14.01 -18.12 -5.83
C GLY A 357 -15.12 -19.15 -6.07
N LYS A 358 -15.99 -18.90 -7.06
CA LYS A 358 -17.05 -19.84 -7.47
C LYS A 358 -16.48 -21.16 -8.01
N THR A 359 -15.37 -21.12 -8.72
CA THR A 359 -14.65 -22.32 -9.20
C THR A 359 -14.14 -23.15 -8.03
N ALA A 360 -13.39 -22.54 -7.10
CA ALA A 360 -12.83 -23.22 -5.94
C ALA A 360 -13.93 -23.80 -5.03
N GLY A 361 -14.99 -23.02 -4.77
CA GLY A 361 -16.14 -23.47 -3.98
C GLY A 361 -16.92 -24.61 -4.64
N SER A 362 -17.13 -24.54 -5.95
CA SER A 362 -17.85 -25.58 -6.69
C SER A 362 -17.02 -26.85 -6.86
N PHE A 363 -15.70 -26.73 -7.03
CA PHE A 363 -14.76 -27.86 -6.94
C PHE A 363 -14.91 -28.56 -5.59
N LYS A 364 -14.89 -27.80 -4.48
CA LYS A 364 -15.03 -28.38 -3.15
C LYS A 364 -16.36 -29.13 -2.98
N ARG A 365 -17.47 -28.51 -3.40
CA ARG A 365 -18.82 -29.11 -3.31
C ARG A 365 -18.98 -30.35 -4.20
N PHE A 366 -18.38 -30.36 -5.38
CA PHE A 366 -18.47 -31.51 -6.28
C PHE A 366 -17.60 -32.66 -5.80
N PHE A 367 -16.29 -32.43 -5.61
CA PHE A 367 -15.34 -33.52 -5.33
C PHE A 367 -15.43 -34.04 -3.88
N TYR A 368 -15.69 -33.17 -2.90
CA TYR A 368 -15.75 -33.60 -1.49
C TYR A 368 -17.18 -33.81 -0.98
N GLN A 369 -18.16 -33.04 -1.46
CA GLN A 369 -19.56 -33.14 -1.00
C GLN A 369 -20.48 -33.87 -1.99
N ARG A 370 -19.94 -34.39 -3.11
CA ARG A 370 -20.64 -35.16 -4.15
C ARG A 370 -21.88 -34.46 -4.73
N ASN A 371 -21.90 -33.13 -4.72
CA ASN A 371 -23.01 -32.34 -5.28
C ASN A 371 -22.86 -32.18 -6.80
N VAL A 372 -23.56 -33.01 -7.57
CA VAL A 372 -23.49 -33.06 -9.05
C VAL A 372 -23.91 -31.73 -9.71
N LYS A 373 -24.86 -30.99 -9.14
CA LYS A 373 -25.26 -29.67 -9.69
C LYS A 373 -24.10 -28.67 -9.67
N SER A 374 -23.14 -28.84 -8.75
CA SER A 374 -21.94 -28.01 -8.67
C SER A 374 -20.94 -28.30 -9.81
N PHE A 375 -21.04 -29.45 -10.51
CA PHE A 375 -20.17 -29.79 -11.64
C PHE A 375 -20.35 -28.82 -12.80
N PHE A 376 -21.59 -28.57 -13.23
CA PHE A 376 -21.86 -27.63 -14.34
C PHE A 376 -21.40 -26.21 -14.00
N THR A 377 -21.61 -25.78 -12.75
CA THR A 377 -21.09 -24.48 -12.27
C THR A 377 -19.57 -24.44 -12.32
N PHE A 378 -18.90 -25.51 -11.88
CA PHE A 378 -17.46 -25.65 -11.92
C PHE A 378 -16.93 -25.55 -13.37
N ILE A 379 -17.46 -26.34 -14.30
CA ILE A 379 -17.03 -26.35 -15.70
C ILE A 379 -17.20 -24.96 -16.35
N ASN A 380 -18.36 -24.33 -16.18
CA ASN A 380 -18.62 -22.99 -16.72
C ASN A 380 -17.64 -21.95 -16.18
N CYS A 381 -17.39 -21.96 -14.87
CA CYS A 381 -16.46 -21.01 -14.26
C CYS A 381 -15.01 -21.27 -14.70
N VAL A 382 -14.58 -22.53 -14.82
CA VAL A 382 -13.24 -22.89 -15.32
C VAL A 382 -13.01 -22.36 -16.74
N PHE A 383 -13.94 -22.60 -17.66
CA PHE A 383 -13.81 -22.09 -19.04
C PHE A 383 -13.73 -20.57 -19.09
N SER A 384 -14.49 -19.87 -18.24
CA SER A 384 -14.46 -18.41 -18.17
C SER A 384 -13.13 -17.84 -17.65
N LEU A 385 -12.41 -18.61 -16.81
CA LEU A 385 -11.08 -18.24 -16.31
C LEU A 385 -9.96 -18.63 -17.27
N LEU A 386 -10.16 -19.71 -18.04
CA LEU A 386 -9.15 -20.26 -18.93
C LEU A 386 -8.71 -19.27 -20.00
N ILE A 387 -9.63 -18.55 -20.64
CA ILE A 387 -9.31 -17.60 -21.71
C ILE A 387 -8.39 -16.46 -21.22
N PRO A 388 -8.73 -15.70 -20.15
CA PRO A 388 -7.81 -14.70 -19.58
C PRO A 388 -6.44 -15.27 -19.21
N ILE A 389 -6.40 -16.42 -18.54
CA ILE A 389 -5.15 -17.06 -18.12
C ILE A 389 -4.28 -17.43 -19.33
N LEU A 390 -4.88 -18.08 -20.34
CA LEU A 390 -4.17 -18.47 -21.56
C LEU A 390 -3.66 -17.24 -22.32
N LYS A 391 -4.41 -16.13 -22.37
CA LYS A 391 -3.93 -14.87 -22.97
C LYS A 391 -2.66 -14.38 -22.29
N VAL A 392 -2.55 -14.46 -20.96
CA VAL A 392 -1.33 -14.08 -20.25
C VAL A 392 -0.13 -14.92 -20.70
N PHE A 393 -0.30 -16.25 -20.78
CA PHE A 393 0.78 -17.15 -21.19
C PHE A 393 1.13 -17.02 -22.68
N LEU A 394 0.13 -16.89 -23.57
CA LEU A 394 0.34 -16.69 -25.01
C LEU A 394 1.08 -15.38 -25.29
N PHE A 395 0.73 -14.30 -24.57
CA PHE A 395 1.36 -12.99 -24.72
C PHE A 395 2.40 -12.71 -23.62
N TRP A 396 3.05 -13.76 -23.08
CA TRP A 396 3.97 -13.66 -21.94
C TRP A 396 5.05 -12.59 -22.12
N LYS A 397 5.67 -12.49 -23.31
CA LYS A 397 6.72 -11.49 -23.58
C LYS A 397 6.23 -10.05 -23.35
N SER A 398 4.98 -9.76 -23.68
CA SER A 398 4.39 -8.43 -23.50
C SER A 398 3.86 -8.18 -22.09
N ASN A 399 3.46 -9.24 -21.36
CA ASN A 399 2.80 -9.11 -20.06
C ASN A 399 3.74 -9.28 -18.88
N LYS A 400 4.82 -10.06 -19.02
CA LYS A 400 5.63 -10.52 -17.88
C LYS A 400 6.27 -9.41 -17.06
N ASN A 401 6.59 -8.29 -17.70
CA ASN A 401 7.25 -7.13 -17.08
C ASN A 401 6.29 -5.97 -16.84
N LYS A 402 5.00 -6.12 -17.14
CA LYS A 402 4.01 -5.10 -16.80
C LYS A 402 3.79 -5.13 -15.28
N PRO A 403 3.90 -3.99 -14.60
CA PRO A 403 3.55 -3.89 -13.20
C PRO A 403 2.08 -4.24 -12.98
N TYR A 404 1.79 -4.83 -11.83
CA TYR A 404 0.41 -5.11 -11.43
C TYR A 404 -0.40 -3.82 -11.33
N LYS A 405 -1.67 -3.91 -11.70
CA LYS A 405 -2.58 -2.77 -11.80
C LYS A 405 -2.57 -1.90 -10.54
N LEU A 406 -2.74 -2.53 -9.37
CA LEU A 406 -2.84 -1.84 -8.07
C LEU A 406 -1.48 -1.56 -7.41
N ALA A 407 -0.38 -1.98 -8.02
CA ALA A 407 0.98 -1.66 -7.58
C ALA A 407 1.66 -0.62 -8.50
N ASN A 408 1.00 -0.22 -9.58
CA ASN A 408 1.61 0.58 -10.65
C ASN A 408 2.16 1.92 -10.16
N TYR A 409 1.39 2.58 -9.30
CA TYR A 409 1.73 3.86 -8.66
C TYR A 409 2.30 3.69 -7.25
N SER A 410 2.56 2.45 -6.82
CA SER A 410 3.15 2.11 -5.53
C SER A 410 2.49 2.83 -4.33
N PRO A 411 1.16 2.76 -4.14
CA PRO A 411 0.53 3.35 -2.97
C PRO A 411 1.05 2.70 -1.69
N LEU A 412 1.29 3.52 -0.67
CA LEU A 412 1.61 3.09 0.70
C LEU A 412 0.44 3.42 1.61
N PHE A 413 0.10 4.70 1.66
CA PHE A 413 -1.16 5.19 2.17
C PHE A 413 -1.55 6.49 1.45
N PHE A 414 -2.83 6.84 1.52
CA PHE A 414 -3.40 8.03 0.87
C PHE A 414 -4.65 8.48 1.63
N LYS A 415 -5.09 9.71 1.36
CA LYS A 415 -6.30 10.25 1.97
C LYS A 415 -7.57 9.72 1.32
N HIS A 416 -8.62 9.61 2.12
CA HIS A 416 -9.96 9.33 1.66
C HIS A 416 -10.97 10.10 2.51
N LYS A 417 -11.83 10.87 1.85
CA LYS A 417 -12.95 11.56 2.51
C LYS A 417 -14.19 10.68 2.55
N ILE A 418 -14.65 10.43 3.78
CA ILE A 418 -15.97 9.84 4.07
C ILE A 418 -16.82 10.99 4.63
N LEU A 419 -17.67 11.57 3.77
CA LEU A 419 -18.39 12.82 4.05
C LEU A 419 -17.39 13.94 4.41
N ASP A 420 -17.53 14.55 5.59
CA ASP A 420 -16.67 15.66 6.06
C ASP A 420 -15.40 15.18 6.77
N ASN A 421 -15.26 13.87 6.99
CA ASN A 421 -14.15 13.28 7.74
C ASN A 421 -13.09 12.68 6.81
N GLU A 422 -11.83 13.03 7.05
CA GLU A 422 -10.69 12.52 6.30
C GLU A 422 -10.01 11.36 7.02
N PHE A 423 -9.74 10.27 6.31
CA PHE A 423 -9.04 9.10 6.82
C PHE A 423 -7.80 8.81 5.98
N TYR A 424 -6.79 8.21 6.60
CA TYR A 424 -5.66 7.60 5.90
C TYR A 424 -5.97 6.15 5.58
N ILE A 425 -5.90 5.79 4.32
CA ILE A 425 -6.09 4.43 3.85
C ILE A 425 -4.73 3.85 3.51
N PHE A 426 -4.37 2.71 4.08
CA PHE A 426 -3.07 2.06 3.80
C PHE A 426 -3.21 0.79 2.98
N GLN A 427 -2.19 0.53 2.14
CA GLN A 427 -2.05 -0.64 1.28
C GLN A 427 -0.85 -1.48 1.71
N THR A 428 -1.00 -2.80 1.67
CA THR A 428 -0.05 -3.73 2.25
C THR A 428 0.69 -4.57 1.21
N LEU A 429 1.64 -5.38 1.67
CA LEU A 429 2.29 -6.47 0.95
C LEU A 429 1.89 -7.77 1.65
N GLU A 430 1.26 -8.71 0.93
CA GLU A 430 0.90 -10.02 1.50
C GLU A 430 2.19 -10.78 1.86
N MET A 431 2.40 -11.04 3.15
CA MET A 431 3.60 -11.69 3.67
C MET A 431 3.24 -12.82 4.62
N VAL A 432 3.24 -14.03 4.07
CA VAL A 432 2.90 -15.26 4.81
C VAL A 432 4.09 -16.22 4.90
N ASP A 433 5.03 -16.16 3.95
CA ASP A 433 6.25 -16.99 3.93
C ASP A 433 7.47 -16.14 4.32
N PHE A 434 7.77 -16.09 5.62
CA PHE A 434 8.89 -15.33 6.18
C PHE A 434 10.26 -15.91 5.83
N LYS A 435 10.33 -17.19 5.43
CA LYS A 435 11.58 -17.79 4.94
C LYS A 435 11.99 -17.11 3.65
N LYS A 436 11.04 -16.93 2.72
CA LYS A 436 11.30 -16.30 1.43
C LYS A 436 11.30 -14.78 1.49
N ALA A 437 10.34 -14.20 2.19
CA ALA A 437 10.15 -12.76 2.21
C ALA A 437 11.30 -12.04 2.94
N LEU A 438 11.77 -12.60 4.06
CA LEU A 438 12.80 -12.00 4.92
C LEU A 438 14.15 -12.70 4.81
N GLN A 439 14.39 -13.47 3.75
CA GLN A 439 15.74 -13.98 3.48
C GLN A 439 16.74 -12.82 3.31
N LYS A 440 18.01 -13.12 3.53
CA LYS A 440 19.11 -12.15 3.49
C LYS A 440 19.12 -11.29 2.23
N GLU A 441 18.90 -11.88 1.06
CA GLU A 441 18.95 -11.19 -0.23
C GLU A 441 17.82 -10.15 -0.37
N ASN A 442 16.63 -10.44 0.16
CA ASN A 442 15.52 -9.48 0.16
C ASN A 442 15.78 -8.33 1.13
N ILE A 443 16.33 -8.63 2.31
CA ILE A 443 16.71 -7.60 3.28
C ILE A 443 17.79 -6.67 2.68
N LEU A 444 18.81 -7.23 2.04
CA LEU A 444 19.85 -6.44 1.36
C LEU A 444 19.28 -5.62 0.21
N LYS A 445 18.43 -6.20 -0.64
CA LYS A 445 17.72 -5.46 -1.71
C LYS A 445 16.92 -4.29 -1.13
N LEU A 446 16.19 -4.49 -0.04
CA LEU A 446 15.44 -3.42 0.62
C LEU A 446 16.38 -2.28 1.06
N ILE A 447 17.51 -2.61 1.70
CA ILE A 447 18.55 -1.66 2.15
C ILE A 447 19.21 -0.92 0.98
N ASP A 448 19.48 -1.61 -0.12
CA ASP A 448 20.14 -1.04 -1.30
C ASP A 448 19.23 -0.08 -2.06
N GLU A 449 17.92 -0.40 -2.09
CA GLU A 449 16.90 0.40 -2.77
C GLU A 449 16.28 1.49 -1.89
N LYS A 450 16.71 1.61 -0.63
CA LYS A 450 16.06 2.46 0.39
C LYS A 450 14.55 2.22 0.41
N GLY A 451 14.19 0.95 0.25
CA GLY A 451 12.84 0.50 0.00
C GLY A 451 11.99 0.52 1.25
N ILE A 452 10.71 0.24 1.05
CA ILE A 452 9.72 0.17 2.12
C ILE A 452 8.78 -0.99 1.88
N PHE A 453 8.38 -1.63 2.96
CA PHE A 453 7.19 -2.46 2.98
C PHE A 453 6.35 -2.21 4.23
N ILE A 454 5.04 -2.36 4.06
CA ILE A 454 4.01 -2.50 5.08
C ILE A 454 3.43 -3.90 4.89
N ALA A 455 3.91 -4.86 5.66
CA ALA A 455 3.55 -6.26 5.54
C ALA A 455 2.19 -6.51 6.18
N HIS A 456 1.29 -7.15 5.44
CA HIS A 456 0.11 -7.78 5.99
C HIS A 456 0.45 -9.25 6.28
N THR A 457 0.43 -9.62 7.56
CA THR A 457 0.94 -10.90 8.05
C THR A 457 -0.09 -11.66 8.85
N TYR A 458 -0.05 -12.99 8.78
CA TYR A 458 -0.69 -13.87 9.75
C TYR A 458 0.38 -14.57 10.59
N PHE A 459 0.80 -13.98 11.70
CA PHE A 459 1.89 -14.54 12.50
C PHE A 459 1.54 -15.90 13.11
N ALA A 460 0.29 -16.08 13.55
CA ALA A 460 -0.19 -17.30 14.21
C ALA A 460 -0.85 -18.33 13.28
N VAL A 461 -0.76 -18.21 11.94
CA VAL A 461 -1.55 -19.07 11.04
C VAL A 461 -1.23 -20.57 11.20
N PRO A 462 -2.22 -21.44 11.48
CA PRO A 462 -1.97 -22.85 11.77
C PRO A 462 -1.97 -23.72 10.50
N MET A 463 -2.28 -23.15 9.33
CA MET A 463 -2.53 -23.94 8.14
C MET A 463 -1.24 -24.51 7.54
N LYS A 464 -1.16 -25.84 7.46
CA LYS A 464 0.02 -26.58 7.01
C LYS A 464 0.47 -26.27 5.58
N PHE A 465 -0.44 -25.81 4.73
CA PHE A 465 -0.12 -25.48 3.33
C PHE A 465 0.59 -24.13 3.17
N HIS A 466 0.58 -23.28 4.21
CA HIS A 466 1.41 -22.08 4.24
C HIS A 466 2.83 -22.47 4.66
N THR A 467 3.78 -22.24 3.75
CA THR A 467 5.22 -22.42 4.00
C THR A 467 5.79 -21.18 4.67
N GLY A 468 6.89 -21.35 5.43
CA GLY A 468 7.62 -20.24 6.04
C GLY A 468 6.88 -19.44 7.11
N ARG A 469 5.88 -20.03 7.77
CA ARG A 469 5.18 -19.46 8.92
C ARG A 469 6.13 -19.27 10.11
N ILE A 470 5.83 -18.33 11.00
CA ILE A 470 6.58 -18.18 12.27
C ILE A 470 6.60 -19.48 13.04
N PHE A 471 5.44 -20.12 13.20
CA PHE A 471 5.31 -21.33 14.01
C PHE A 471 5.44 -22.60 13.18
N LYS A 472 6.46 -23.41 13.51
CA LYS A 472 6.61 -24.80 13.03
C LYS A 472 5.66 -25.73 13.77
N LYS A 473 5.52 -25.52 15.09
CA LYS A 473 4.54 -26.12 16.00
C LYS A 473 3.90 -25.00 16.83
N PRO A 474 2.73 -25.22 17.47
CA PRO A 474 2.04 -24.16 18.24
C PRO A 474 2.94 -23.40 19.22
N ASN A 475 3.88 -24.10 19.85
CA ASN A 475 4.81 -23.57 20.86
C ASN A 475 6.27 -23.48 20.38
N GLN A 476 6.51 -23.59 19.07
CA GLN A 476 7.88 -23.61 18.53
C GLN A 476 7.98 -22.77 17.26
N VAL A 477 8.80 -21.73 17.33
CA VAL A 477 9.19 -20.92 16.17
C VAL A 477 10.05 -21.75 15.22
N ASP A 478 9.88 -21.57 13.92
CA ASP A 478 10.72 -22.18 12.90
C ASP A 478 12.13 -21.56 12.91
N ASP A 479 13.17 -22.40 12.92
CA ASP A 479 14.56 -21.97 13.09
C ASP A 479 15.05 -21.03 11.97
N GLU A 480 14.63 -21.28 10.72
CA GLU A 480 15.02 -20.45 9.58
C GLU A 480 14.30 -19.10 9.62
N VAL A 481 13.04 -19.09 10.03
CA VAL A 481 12.29 -17.86 10.25
C VAL A 481 12.92 -17.06 11.39
N ALA A 482 13.26 -17.70 12.49
CA ALA A 482 13.95 -17.07 13.61
C ALA A 482 15.28 -16.44 13.19
N GLN A 483 16.06 -17.12 12.33
CA GLN A 483 17.31 -16.61 11.79
C GLN A 483 17.11 -15.42 10.84
N ASN A 484 16.08 -15.44 10.00
CA ASN A 484 15.75 -14.32 9.12
C ASN A 484 15.31 -13.09 9.91
N PHE A 485 14.47 -13.25 10.93
CA PHE A 485 14.11 -12.15 11.81
C PHE A 485 15.28 -11.66 12.67
N ALA A 486 16.20 -12.55 13.09
CA ALA A 486 17.43 -12.12 13.77
C ALA A 486 18.33 -11.27 12.87
N ASN A 487 18.47 -11.65 11.59
CA ASN A 487 19.17 -10.84 10.59
C ASN A 487 18.50 -9.47 10.40
N LEU A 488 17.16 -9.43 10.28
CA LEU A 488 16.43 -8.17 10.22
C LEU A 488 16.65 -7.32 11.48
N GLY A 489 16.58 -7.92 12.66
CA GLY A 489 16.85 -7.27 13.95
C GLY A 489 18.25 -6.66 14.03
N GLU A 490 19.26 -7.38 13.53
CA GLU A 490 20.64 -6.89 13.43
C GLU A 490 20.72 -5.63 12.54
N LYS A 491 20.02 -5.64 11.40
CA LYS A 491 19.96 -4.48 10.48
C LYS A 491 19.23 -3.28 11.08
N ILE A 492 18.21 -3.52 11.89
CA ILE A 492 17.51 -2.48 12.66
C ILE A 492 18.46 -1.89 13.72
N ALA A 493 19.13 -2.74 14.49
CA ALA A 493 20.06 -2.30 15.54
C ALA A 493 21.25 -1.49 14.98
N LYS A 494 21.68 -1.78 13.75
CA LYS A 494 22.72 -1.03 13.02
C LYS A 494 22.21 0.23 12.33
N ASN A 495 20.94 0.60 12.50
CA ASN A 495 20.31 1.73 11.83
C ASN A 495 20.39 1.63 10.28
N GLU A 496 20.44 0.42 9.72
CA GLU A 496 20.37 0.21 8.27
C GLU A 496 18.91 0.15 7.77
N ILE A 497 18.00 -0.24 8.68
CA ILE A 497 16.54 -0.30 8.49
C ILE A 497 15.86 0.41 9.65
N TRP A 498 14.93 1.31 9.36
CA TRP A 498 13.98 1.81 10.34
C TRP A 498 12.77 0.86 10.41
N ASN A 499 12.45 0.38 11.61
CA ASN A 499 11.28 -0.46 11.85
C ASN A 499 10.26 0.30 12.74
N PRO A 500 9.37 1.08 12.12
CA PRO A 500 8.27 1.74 12.83
C PRO A 500 7.06 0.81 12.99
N THR A 501 6.17 1.17 13.92
CA THR A 501 4.76 0.74 13.83
C THR A 501 4.05 1.49 12.69
N LEU A 502 2.84 1.06 12.30
CA LEU A 502 2.08 1.72 11.24
C LEU A 502 1.76 3.19 11.58
N VAL A 503 1.33 3.48 12.81
CA VAL A 503 1.10 4.88 13.25
C VAL A 503 2.38 5.70 13.19
N GLU A 504 3.50 5.18 13.71
CA GLU A 504 4.79 5.87 13.66
C GLU A 504 5.24 6.18 12.21
N LEU A 505 4.94 5.27 11.27
CA LEU A 505 5.22 5.44 9.85
C LEU A 505 4.34 6.52 9.23
N VAL A 506 3.02 6.43 9.45
CA VAL A 506 2.04 7.41 8.93
C VAL A 506 2.37 8.79 9.47
N ASP A 507 2.52 8.96 10.79
CA ASP A 507 2.83 10.24 11.42
C ASP A 507 4.11 10.90 10.88
N TYR A 508 5.11 10.10 10.51
CA TYR A 508 6.32 10.64 9.89
C TYR A 508 6.09 11.02 8.43
N LEU A 509 5.44 10.16 7.65
CA LEU A 509 5.30 10.34 6.21
C LEU A 509 4.23 11.36 5.82
N ILE A 510 3.20 11.62 6.66
CA ILE A 510 2.20 12.69 6.39
C ILE A 510 2.83 14.07 6.34
N LYS A 511 4.02 14.26 6.93
CA LYS A 511 4.78 15.51 6.83
C LYS A 511 5.14 15.86 5.39
N PHE A 512 5.20 14.88 4.47
CA PHE A 512 5.43 15.13 3.04
C PHE A 512 4.34 15.99 2.41
N GLU A 513 3.11 15.92 2.92
CA GLU A 513 1.98 16.70 2.41
C GLU A 513 2.14 18.21 2.65
N ARG A 514 3.02 18.59 3.59
CA ARG A 514 3.28 19.97 3.97
C ARG A 514 4.66 20.44 3.52
N THR A 515 5.40 19.69 2.73
CA THR A 515 6.72 20.15 2.26
C THR A 515 6.56 21.32 1.31
N GLU A 516 7.27 22.41 1.56
CA GLU A 516 7.35 23.55 0.66
C GLU A 516 8.80 23.79 0.25
N LEU A 517 9.03 23.83 -1.06
CA LEU A 517 10.30 24.20 -1.65
C LEU A 517 10.17 25.54 -2.35
N ASP A 518 11.26 26.30 -2.35
CA ASP A 518 11.35 27.53 -3.11
C ASP A 518 12.73 27.68 -3.78
N VAL A 519 12.90 28.73 -4.58
CA VAL A 519 14.18 29.11 -5.18
C VAL A 519 14.71 30.38 -4.52
N ASP A 520 15.93 30.34 -4.01
CA ASP A 520 16.61 31.49 -3.40
C ASP A 520 17.18 32.48 -4.43
N SER A 521 17.81 33.56 -3.95
CA SER A 521 18.41 34.59 -4.82
C SER A 521 19.58 34.08 -5.67
N ASP A 522 20.23 32.99 -5.27
CA ASP A 522 21.31 32.34 -6.02
C ASP A 522 20.76 31.37 -7.08
N GLY A 523 19.44 31.16 -7.14
CA GLY A 523 18.84 30.18 -8.03
C GLY A 523 18.93 28.75 -7.52
N LYS A 524 19.21 28.52 -6.23
CA LYS A 524 19.21 27.19 -5.60
C LYS A 524 17.83 26.84 -5.07
N ILE A 525 17.46 25.57 -5.18
CA ILE A 525 16.23 25.05 -4.57
C ILE A 525 16.49 24.83 -3.08
N VAL A 526 15.62 25.38 -2.23
CA VAL A 526 15.71 25.34 -0.76
C VAL A 526 14.38 24.90 -0.14
N VAL A 527 14.41 24.39 1.08
CA VAL A 527 13.20 24.13 1.87
C VAL A 527 12.72 25.45 2.46
N ALA A 528 11.50 25.87 2.10
CA ALA A 528 10.97 27.18 2.42
C ALA A 528 10.28 27.23 3.80
N ASN A 529 9.81 26.09 4.29
CA ASN A 529 9.08 26.01 5.54
C ASN A 529 9.77 25.14 6.61
N SER A 530 9.45 25.41 7.88
CA SER A 530 9.95 24.63 9.01
C SER A 530 9.17 23.32 9.11
N ILE A 531 9.61 22.31 8.36
CA ILE A 531 9.14 20.93 8.50
C ILE A 531 10.22 20.08 9.16
N ASP A 532 9.82 19.27 10.15
CA ASP A 532 10.68 18.25 10.75
C ASP A 532 10.78 17.02 9.83
N LEU A 533 11.30 17.24 8.61
CA LEU A 533 11.63 16.22 7.62
C LEU A 533 13.09 16.35 7.24
N ILE A 534 13.79 15.22 7.35
CA ILE A 534 15.20 15.13 7.00
C ILE A 534 15.32 15.26 5.48
N HIS A 535 16.21 16.13 5.01
CA HIS A 535 16.44 16.35 3.59
C HIS A 535 17.93 16.52 3.27
N ARG A 536 18.28 16.42 1.98
CA ARG A 536 19.62 16.73 1.49
C ARG A 536 19.58 17.37 0.12
N ILE A 537 20.68 18.04 -0.22
CA ILE A 537 20.93 18.61 -1.54
C ILE A 537 21.33 17.49 -2.51
N VAL A 538 20.79 17.55 -3.73
CA VAL A 538 21.17 16.70 -4.87
C VAL A 538 21.82 17.58 -5.94
N ASN A 539 23.01 17.19 -6.39
CA ASN A 539 23.77 17.85 -7.46
C ASN A 539 23.82 16.98 -8.72
#